data_AF-A0A920KS14-F1
#
_entry.id   AF-A0A920KS14-F1
#
_cell.length_a   1.000
_cell.length_b   1.000
_cell.length_c   1.000
_cell.angle_alpha   90.00
_cell.angle_beta   90.00
_cell.angle_gamma   90.00
#
_symmetry.space_group_name_H-M   'P 1'
#
loop_
_entity.id
_entity.type
_entity.pdbx_description
1 polymer ?
#
loop_
_entity_poly.entity_id
_entity_poly.type
_entity_poly.pdbx_seq_one_letter_code
_entity_poly.pdbx_strand_id
1 'polypeptide(L)'
;MYVILIGLVVSFYYLNSYIFDQITFSKSFEIIKMFNKNNAISFSFDPKEKYTLWTGLLGGFFLSLSYFGTDQSQVSRYINAKDQKESRIGLIFNAILKIPFQFLILYIGILLFVFYSVYQPPVNFNNSLIDYQSKNNPELLESVSKESKIIFEEKKELITDYKTDRNLLINKDKELAMSRKQLEIDALDSGFAYQRPETDFIFLHFILNYLPQGLIGLMIALILSAAMSSTSAEISALSAITTIDIYKRFIQKENNDKTDVLMSRIFTLFGVLYQYL
;
A
#
# COMPACT_ATOMS: atom_id res chain seq x y z
N MET A 1 8.86 7.52 -9.56
CA MET A 1 7.41 7.78 -9.47
C MET A 1 6.64 7.36 -10.72
N TYR A 2 7.08 7.71 -11.94
CA TYR A 2 6.43 7.28 -13.19
C TYR A 2 6.24 5.76 -13.31
N VAL A 3 7.27 4.99 -12.97
CA VAL A 3 7.25 3.53 -12.90
C VAL A 3 6.05 3.03 -12.07
N ILE A 4 5.87 3.58 -10.86
CA ILE A 4 4.77 3.22 -9.96
C ILE A 4 3.42 3.67 -10.55
N LEU A 5 3.35 4.88 -11.10
CA LEU A 5 2.13 5.41 -11.71
C LEU A 5 1.65 4.53 -12.86
N ILE A 6 2.55 4.08 -13.73
CA ILE A 6 2.25 3.15 -14.82
C ILE A 6 1.66 1.86 -14.26
N GLY A 7 2.27 1.30 -13.21
CA GLY A 7 1.77 0.09 -12.56
C GLY A 7 0.36 0.26 -12.02
N LEU A 8 0.10 1.37 -11.31
CA LEU A 8 -1.22 1.68 -10.78
C LEU A 8 -2.25 1.91 -11.88
N VAL A 9 -1.90 2.57 -12.98
CA VAL A 9 -2.81 2.78 -14.12
C VAL A 9 -3.15 1.44 -14.79
N VAL A 10 -2.17 0.56 -14.97
CA VAL A 10 -2.40 -0.80 -15.50
C VAL A 10 -3.32 -1.58 -14.56
N SER A 11 -3.03 -1.60 -13.25
CA SER A 11 -3.90 -2.26 -12.27
C SER A 11 -5.31 -1.68 -12.28
N PHE A 12 -5.45 -0.36 -12.30
CA PHE A 12 -6.74 0.32 -12.38
C PHE A 12 -7.54 -0.10 -13.61
N TYR A 13 -6.90 -0.17 -14.78
CA TYR A 13 -7.55 -0.56 -16.03
C TYR A 13 -8.11 -1.98 -15.94
N TYR A 14 -7.27 -2.97 -15.59
CA TYR A 14 -7.70 -4.36 -15.50
C TYR A 14 -8.76 -4.58 -14.43
N LEU A 15 -8.61 -3.91 -13.30
CA LEU A 15 -9.53 -4.06 -12.18
C LEU A 15 -10.93 -3.52 -12.54
N ASN A 16 -11.00 -2.37 -13.24
CA ASN A 16 -12.28 -1.89 -13.77
C ASN A 16 -12.85 -2.83 -14.84
N SER A 17 -12.01 -3.35 -15.75
CA SER A 17 -12.45 -4.30 -16.78
C SER A 17 -13.14 -5.51 -16.14
N TYR A 18 -12.51 -6.15 -15.17
CA TYR A 18 -13.07 -7.33 -14.50
C TYR A 18 -14.34 -7.03 -13.70
N ILE A 19 -14.43 -5.86 -13.07
CA ILE A 19 -15.65 -5.43 -12.39
C ILE A 19 -16.79 -5.27 -13.41
N PHE A 20 -16.53 -4.60 -14.54
CA PHE A 20 -17.55 -4.33 -15.56
C PHE A 20 -18.03 -5.57 -16.31
N ASP A 21 -17.24 -6.65 -16.32
CA ASP A 21 -17.68 -7.95 -16.83
C ASP A 21 -18.77 -8.60 -15.95
N GLN A 22 -18.86 -8.22 -14.66
CA GLN A 22 -19.81 -8.81 -13.70
C GLN A 22 -20.97 -7.87 -13.35
N ILE A 23 -20.68 -6.57 -13.18
CA ILE A 23 -21.64 -5.58 -12.69
C ILE A 23 -21.47 -4.22 -13.38
N THR A 24 -22.57 -3.48 -13.51
CA THR A 24 -22.53 -2.13 -14.09
C THR A 24 -21.93 -1.11 -13.12
N PHE A 25 -21.43 0.01 -13.66
CA PHE A 25 -20.90 1.12 -12.86
C PHE A 25 -21.88 1.63 -11.79
N SER A 26 -23.17 1.70 -12.10
CA SER A 26 -24.19 2.12 -11.14
C SER A 26 -24.28 1.16 -9.95
N LYS A 27 -24.20 -0.15 -10.21
CA LYS A 27 -24.24 -1.17 -9.15
C LYS A 27 -22.97 -1.14 -8.30
N SER A 28 -21.80 -0.93 -8.91
CA SER A 28 -20.55 -0.72 -8.17
C SER A 28 -20.65 0.44 -7.18
N PHE A 29 -21.23 1.57 -7.59
CA PHE A 29 -21.43 2.72 -6.71
C PHE A 29 -22.47 2.47 -5.61
N GLU A 30 -23.53 1.70 -5.91
CA GLU A 30 -24.51 1.27 -4.93
C GLU A 30 -23.87 0.40 -3.84
N ILE A 31 -23.03 -0.57 -4.21
CA ILE A 31 -22.27 -1.42 -3.28
C ILE A 31 -21.39 -0.57 -2.36
N ILE A 32 -20.63 0.37 -2.92
CA ILE A 32 -19.76 1.27 -2.15
C ILE A 32 -20.58 2.03 -1.09
N LYS A 33 -21.77 2.55 -1.46
CA LYS A 33 -22.67 3.24 -0.54
C LYS A 33 -23.30 2.31 0.51
N MET A 34 -23.72 1.11 0.11
CA MET A 34 -24.35 0.14 1.01
C MET A 34 -23.44 -0.19 2.20
N PHE A 35 -22.15 -0.39 1.92
CA PHE A 35 -21.11 -0.69 2.90
C PHE A 35 -20.44 0.54 3.53
N ASN A 36 -20.98 1.74 3.30
CA ASN A 36 -20.44 3.01 3.80
C ASN A 36 -18.95 3.24 3.45
N LYS A 37 -18.47 2.66 2.34
CA LYS A 37 -17.10 2.84 1.84
C LYS A 37 -16.89 4.18 1.12
N ASN A 38 -17.95 4.99 0.99
CA ASN A 38 -17.92 6.34 0.46
C ASN A 38 -17.56 7.43 1.50
N ASN A 39 -17.63 7.13 2.81
CA ASN A 39 -17.38 8.10 3.88
C ASN A 39 -15.93 8.05 4.38
N ALA A 40 -14.96 8.06 3.47
CA ALA A 40 -13.55 8.00 3.84
C ALA A 40 -13.02 9.32 4.46
N ILE A 41 -13.74 10.44 4.26
CA ILE A 41 -13.31 11.78 4.71
C ILE A 41 -14.39 12.35 5.63
N SER A 42 -14.04 12.56 6.89
CA SER A 42 -14.87 13.30 7.84
C SER A 42 -14.53 14.79 7.83
N PHE A 43 -15.55 15.64 7.73
CA PHE A 43 -15.42 17.10 7.78
C PHE A 43 -15.74 17.68 9.16
N SER A 44 -15.92 16.82 10.16
CA SER A 44 -16.25 17.18 11.54
C SER A 44 -15.16 18.05 12.16
N PHE A 45 -15.59 19.03 12.97
CA PHE A 45 -14.72 19.84 13.82
C PHE A 45 -14.67 19.33 15.27
N ASP A 46 -15.25 18.16 15.56
CA ASP A 46 -15.23 17.59 16.92
C ASP A 46 -13.77 17.24 17.31
N PRO A 47 -13.21 17.87 18.36
CA PRO A 47 -11.85 17.57 18.83
C PRO A 47 -11.67 16.12 19.32
N LYS A 48 -12.76 15.39 19.61
CA LYS A 48 -12.72 13.98 19.99
C LYS A 48 -12.53 13.05 18.79
N GLU A 49 -12.83 13.54 17.59
CA GLU A 49 -12.67 12.78 16.35
C GLU A 49 -11.23 12.89 15.84
N LYS A 50 -10.46 11.80 15.95
CA LYS A 50 -9.02 11.81 15.64
C LYS A 50 -8.72 11.95 14.14
N TYR A 51 -9.59 11.43 13.28
CA TYR A 51 -9.35 11.29 11.84
C TYR A 51 -10.34 12.12 11.04
N THR A 52 -10.07 13.42 10.92
CA THR A 52 -10.87 14.36 10.10
C THR A 52 -10.00 14.94 8.99
N LEU A 53 -10.64 15.57 8.00
CA LEU A 53 -9.95 16.32 6.97
C LEU A 53 -9.01 17.36 7.59
N TRP A 54 -9.44 18.03 8.66
CA TRP A 54 -8.69 19.10 9.31
C TRP A 54 -7.45 18.57 10.04
N THR A 55 -7.59 17.49 10.81
CA THR A 55 -6.43 16.87 11.47
C THR A 55 -5.47 16.28 10.45
N GLY A 56 -6.00 15.72 9.34
CA GLY A 56 -5.20 15.26 8.20
C GLY A 56 -4.45 16.38 7.48
N LEU A 57 -5.09 17.52 7.22
CA LEU A 57 -4.46 18.69 6.59
C LEU A 57 -3.37 19.29 7.49
N LEU A 58 -3.65 19.47 8.78
CA LEU A 58 -2.70 20.04 9.73
C LEU A 58 -1.52 19.09 9.96
N GLY A 59 -1.78 17.81 10.21
CA GLY A 59 -0.72 16.80 10.36
C GLY A 59 0.08 16.61 9.08
N GLY A 60 -0.61 16.53 7.94
CA GLY A 60 0.01 16.43 6.61
C GLY A 60 0.86 17.64 6.25
N PHE A 61 0.46 18.84 6.69
CA PHE A 61 1.25 20.07 6.53
C PHE A 61 2.59 19.97 7.26
N PHE A 62 2.60 19.65 8.56
CA PHE A 62 3.86 19.54 9.32
C PHE A 62 4.72 18.36 8.85
N LEU A 63 4.11 17.23 8.49
CA LEU A 63 4.82 16.09 7.92
C LEU A 63 5.50 16.48 6.60
N SER A 64 4.78 17.18 5.72
CA SER A 64 5.32 17.65 4.44
C SER A 64 6.38 18.72 4.64
N LEU A 65 6.22 19.62 5.62
CA LEU A 65 7.20 20.64 5.94
C LEU A 65 8.52 20.01 6.41
N SER A 66 8.45 18.99 7.28
CA SER A 66 9.62 18.22 7.69
C SER A 66 10.26 17.49 6.51
N TYR A 67 9.46 16.77 5.72
CA TYR A 67 9.94 15.97 4.60
C TYR A 67 10.55 16.80 3.46
N PHE A 68 9.97 17.94 3.10
CA PHE A 68 10.49 18.78 2.02
C PHE A 68 11.50 19.83 2.49
N GLY A 69 11.47 20.21 3.77
CA GLY A 69 12.31 21.26 4.33
C GLY A 69 13.55 20.77 5.07
N THR A 70 13.53 19.57 5.66
CA THR A 70 14.61 19.10 6.56
C THR A 70 15.15 17.71 6.24
N ASP A 71 14.40 16.89 5.50
CA ASP A 71 14.85 15.55 5.13
C ASP A 71 15.89 15.61 4.00
N GLN A 72 17.10 15.15 4.30
CA GLN A 72 18.22 15.18 3.37
C GLN A 72 17.98 14.35 2.10
N SER A 73 17.18 13.29 2.17
CA SER A 73 16.82 12.46 0.99
C SER A 73 16.05 13.27 -0.06
N GLN A 74 15.39 14.35 0.36
CA GLN A 74 14.70 15.30 -0.50
C GLN A 74 15.51 16.56 -0.76
N VAL A 75 16.03 17.19 0.30
CA VAL A 75 16.76 18.48 0.21
C VAL A 75 17.93 18.41 -0.77
N SER A 76 18.65 17.28 -0.79
CA SER A 76 19.76 17.04 -1.72
C SER A 76 19.35 17.18 -3.20
N ARG A 77 18.09 16.86 -3.55
CA ARG A 77 17.58 16.97 -4.94
C ARG A 77 17.46 18.42 -5.39
N TYR A 78 17.20 19.34 -4.47
CA TYR A 78 16.96 20.75 -4.76
C TYR A 78 18.24 21.57 -4.73
N ILE A 79 19.21 21.19 -3.87
CA ILE A 79 20.53 21.85 -3.76
C ILE A 79 21.42 21.50 -4.95
N ASN A 80 21.32 20.26 -5.46
CA ASN A 80 22.09 19.81 -6.62
C ASN A 80 21.44 20.20 -7.96
N ALA A 81 20.34 20.96 -7.94
CA ALA A 81 19.73 21.46 -9.16
C ALA A 81 20.64 22.48 -9.85
N LYS A 82 20.55 22.56 -11.18
CA LYS A 82 21.38 23.48 -12.00
C LYS A 82 21.25 24.94 -11.56
N ASP A 83 20.03 25.35 -11.24
CA ASP A 83 19.71 26.69 -10.76
C ASP A 83 18.42 26.67 -9.91
N GLN A 84 18.10 27.81 -9.29
CA GLN A 84 16.94 27.94 -8.43
C GLN A 84 15.61 27.75 -9.20
N LYS A 85 15.57 28.06 -10.50
CA LYS A 85 14.36 27.93 -11.31
C LYS A 85 14.07 26.45 -11.55
N GLU A 86 15.05 25.67 -11.96
CA GLU A 86 14.95 24.21 -12.13
C GLU A 86 14.57 23.50 -10.83
N SER A 87 15.17 23.94 -9.71
CA SER A 87 14.83 23.44 -8.37
C SER A 87 13.33 23.62 -8.03
N ARG A 88 12.79 24.83 -8.27
CA ARG A 88 11.36 25.14 -8.08
C ARG A 88 10.46 24.35 -9.02
N ILE A 89 10.86 24.22 -10.29
CA ILE A 89 10.10 23.44 -11.29
C ILE A 89 10.05 21.97 -10.84
N GLY A 90 11.17 21.40 -10.39
CA GLY A 90 11.22 20.02 -9.89
C GLY A 90 10.28 19.78 -8.70
N LEU A 91 10.22 20.72 -7.76
CA LEU A 91 9.27 20.68 -6.63
C LEU A 91 7.81 20.72 -7.07
N ILE A 92 7.47 21.64 -7.98
CA ILE A 92 6.10 21.76 -8.52
C ILE A 92 5.70 20.48 -9.27
N PHE A 93 6.61 19.94 -10.09
CA PHE A 93 6.36 18.72 -10.84
C PHE A 93 6.14 17.52 -9.91
N ASN A 94 6.90 17.44 -8.82
CA ASN A 94 6.68 16.44 -7.78
C ASN A 94 5.27 16.54 -7.20
N ALA A 95 4.84 17.74 -6.81
CA ALA A 95 3.50 17.96 -6.25
C ALA A 95 2.38 17.60 -7.25
N ILE A 96 2.50 18.05 -8.50
CA ILE A 96 1.53 17.78 -9.57
C ILE A 96 1.33 16.28 -9.79
N LEU A 97 2.41 15.50 -9.78
CA LEU A 97 2.30 14.06 -9.97
C LEU A 97 1.84 13.33 -8.69
N LYS A 98 2.19 13.83 -7.50
CA LYS A 98 1.93 13.14 -6.22
C LYS A 98 0.46 13.19 -5.81
N ILE A 99 -0.23 14.29 -6.11
CA ILE A 99 -1.66 14.47 -5.82
C ILE A 99 -2.54 13.41 -6.52
N PRO A 100 -2.55 13.30 -7.87
CA PRO A 100 -3.37 12.31 -8.57
C PRO A 100 -2.95 10.88 -8.24
N PHE A 101 -1.65 10.64 -8.03
CA PHE A 101 -1.13 9.36 -7.55
C PHE A 101 -1.78 8.92 -6.23
N GLN A 102 -1.91 9.82 -5.25
CA GLN A 102 -2.53 9.51 -3.96
C GLN A 102 -4.01 9.16 -4.11
N PHE A 103 -4.75 9.92 -4.93
CA PHE A 103 -6.16 9.62 -5.22
C PHE A 103 -6.32 8.28 -5.95
N LEU A 104 -5.42 7.96 -6.87
CA LEU A 104 -5.44 6.70 -7.60
C LEU A 104 -5.25 5.49 -6.67
N ILE A 105 -4.33 5.56 -5.70
CA ILE A 105 -4.12 4.50 -4.71
C ILE A 105 -5.38 4.29 -3.86
N LEU A 106 -5.94 5.37 -3.31
CA LEU A 106 -7.16 5.28 -2.50
C LEU A 106 -8.32 4.71 -3.29
N TYR A 107 -8.46 5.14 -4.54
CA TYR A 107 -9.51 4.67 -5.43
C TYR A 107 -9.34 3.18 -5.81
N ILE A 108 -8.12 2.72 -6.09
CA ILE A 108 -7.83 1.29 -6.29
C ILE A 108 -8.23 0.49 -5.05
N GLY A 109 -8.00 0.99 -3.84
CA GLY A 109 -8.46 0.35 -2.60
C GLY A 109 -9.97 0.15 -2.55
N ILE A 110 -10.75 1.17 -2.93
CA ILE A 110 -12.21 1.08 -3.02
C ILE A 110 -12.64 0.10 -4.11
N LEU A 111 -11.97 0.13 -5.27
CA LEU A 111 -12.31 -0.78 -6.35
C LEU A 111 -11.95 -2.23 -6.01
N LEU A 112 -10.85 -2.50 -5.30
CA LEU A 112 -10.50 -3.84 -4.80
C LEU A 112 -11.62 -4.40 -3.90
N PHE A 113 -12.22 -3.56 -3.07
CA PHE A 113 -13.38 -3.95 -2.27
C PHE A 113 -14.59 -4.34 -3.15
N VAL A 114 -14.88 -3.57 -4.19
CA VAL A 114 -15.95 -3.92 -5.16
C VAL A 114 -15.61 -5.20 -5.91
N PHE A 115 -14.36 -5.33 -6.37
CA PHE A 115 -13.86 -6.51 -7.07
C PHE A 115 -14.03 -7.78 -6.25
N TYR A 116 -13.55 -7.80 -4.99
CA TYR A 116 -13.73 -8.95 -4.08
C TYR A 116 -15.15 -9.10 -3.53
N SER A 117 -16.09 -8.23 -3.92
CA SER A 117 -17.51 -8.45 -3.68
C SER A 117 -18.17 -9.30 -4.78
N VAL A 118 -17.53 -9.44 -5.95
CA VAL A 118 -18.05 -10.20 -7.11
C VAL A 118 -17.12 -11.31 -7.60
N TYR A 119 -15.84 -11.27 -7.21
CA TYR A 119 -14.87 -12.36 -7.35
C TYR A 119 -14.52 -12.94 -5.99
N GLN A 120 -14.48 -14.27 -5.91
CA GLN A 120 -14.26 -14.96 -4.64
C GLN A 120 -12.86 -14.61 -4.09
N PRO A 121 -12.77 -14.00 -2.89
CA PRO A 121 -11.50 -13.80 -2.23
C PRO A 121 -10.98 -15.12 -1.64
N PRO A 122 -9.66 -15.25 -1.42
CA PRO A 122 -9.12 -16.33 -0.61
C PRO A 122 -9.65 -16.23 0.82
N VAL A 123 -9.55 -17.33 1.58
CA VAL A 123 -9.98 -17.37 2.98
C VAL A 123 -9.16 -16.42 3.86
N ASN A 124 -7.87 -16.27 3.57
CA ASN A 124 -7.02 -15.21 4.12
C ASN A 124 -6.02 -14.79 3.03
N PHE A 125 -5.76 -13.49 2.88
CA PHE A 125 -4.76 -12.99 1.92
C PHE A 125 -3.31 -13.22 2.36
N ASN A 126 -3.07 -13.49 3.64
CA ASN A 126 -1.74 -13.80 4.16
C ASN A 126 -1.43 -15.30 4.02
N ASN A 127 -0.64 -15.66 3.01
CA ASN A 127 -0.23 -17.04 2.76
C ASN A 127 0.51 -17.68 3.94
N SER A 128 1.25 -16.91 4.75
CA SER A 128 1.97 -17.47 5.92
C SER A 128 1.00 -18.05 6.95
N LEU A 129 -0.19 -17.47 7.09
CA LEU A 129 -1.25 -17.98 7.97
C LEU A 129 -1.87 -19.25 7.38
N ILE A 130 -2.14 -19.26 6.08
CA ILE A 130 -2.66 -20.44 5.37
C ILE A 130 -1.67 -21.61 5.47
N ASP A 131 -0.38 -21.35 5.26
CA ASP A 131 0.69 -22.35 5.38
C ASP A 131 0.80 -22.89 6.80
N TYR A 132 0.63 -22.04 7.82
CA TYR A 132 0.57 -22.46 9.22
C TYR A 132 -0.65 -23.34 9.51
N GLN A 133 -1.84 -22.91 9.07
CA GLN A 133 -3.08 -23.67 9.31
C GLN A 133 -3.11 -24.98 8.54
N SER A 134 -2.52 -25.03 7.35
CA SER A 134 -2.40 -26.28 6.58
C SER A 134 -1.62 -27.38 7.32
N LYS A 135 -0.72 -26.99 8.25
CA LYS A 135 0.10 -27.92 9.04
C LYS A 135 -0.53 -28.27 10.39
N ASN A 136 -1.18 -27.31 11.04
CA ASN A 136 -1.67 -27.48 12.41
C ASN A 136 -3.14 -27.90 12.47
N ASN A 137 -3.99 -27.39 11.57
CA ASN A 137 -5.42 -27.65 11.58
C ASN A 137 -6.02 -27.65 10.15
N PRO A 138 -5.64 -28.64 9.31
CA PRO A 138 -6.09 -28.71 7.92
C PRO A 138 -7.61 -28.90 7.78
N GLU A 139 -8.26 -29.59 8.72
CA GLU A 139 -9.71 -29.80 8.74
C GLU A 139 -10.46 -28.47 8.93
N LEU A 140 -9.99 -27.60 9.83
CA LEU A 140 -10.55 -26.28 10.03
C LEU A 140 -10.39 -25.42 8.77
N LEU A 141 -9.21 -25.44 8.15
CA LEU A 141 -8.97 -24.71 6.89
C LEU A 141 -9.92 -25.17 5.78
N GLU A 142 -10.10 -26.48 5.61
CA GLU A 142 -10.99 -27.01 4.59
C GLU A 142 -12.46 -26.65 4.86
N SER A 143 -12.94 -26.81 6.10
CA SER A 143 -14.33 -26.49 6.47
C SER A 143 -14.66 -25.01 6.27
N VAL A 144 -13.80 -24.10 6.74
CA VAL A 144 -13.99 -22.65 6.56
C VAL A 144 -13.87 -22.26 5.08
N SER A 145 -13.00 -22.92 4.30
CA SER A 145 -12.91 -22.66 2.86
C SER A 145 -14.19 -23.03 2.10
N LYS A 146 -14.86 -24.12 2.50
CA LYS A 146 -16.14 -24.54 1.91
C LYS A 146 -17.27 -23.61 2.34
N GLU A 147 -17.37 -23.32 3.63
CA GLU A 147 -18.40 -22.43 4.18
C GLU A 147 -18.31 -21.02 3.58
N SER A 148 -17.10 -20.43 3.57
CA SER A 148 -16.89 -19.10 2.98
C SER A 148 -17.22 -19.04 1.49
N LYS A 149 -17.00 -20.14 0.74
CA LYS A 149 -17.40 -20.23 -0.67
C LYS A 149 -18.92 -20.19 -0.83
N ILE A 150 -19.64 -20.97 -0.04
CA ILE A 150 -21.11 -21.02 -0.09
C ILE A 150 -21.71 -19.65 0.25
N ILE A 151 -21.27 -19.04 1.36
CA ILE A 151 -21.76 -17.71 1.78
C ILE A 151 -21.43 -16.65 0.72
N PHE A 152 -20.26 -16.75 0.08
CA PHE A 152 -19.88 -15.84 -0.99
C PHE A 152 -20.76 -15.98 -2.24
N GLU A 153 -21.08 -17.20 -2.66
CA GLU A 153 -21.97 -17.46 -3.80
C GLU A 153 -23.38 -16.89 -3.54
N GLU A 154 -23.95 -17.15 -2.35
CA GLU A 154 -25.24 -16.57 -1.92
C GLU A 154 -25.20 -15.03 -1.93
N LYS A 155 -24.12 -14.43 -1.39
CA LYS A 155 -23.92 -12.98 -1.39
C LYS A 155 -23.84 -12.42 -2.81
N LYS A 156 -23.14 -13.12 -3.71
CA LYS A 156 -22.96 -12.69 -5.11
C LYS A 156 -24.28 -12.72 -5.87
N GLU A 157 -25.12 -13.73 -5.65
CA GLU A 157 -26.48 -13.78 -6.22
C GLU A 157 -27.31 -12.57 -5.78
N LEU A 158 -27.26 -12.20 -4.49
CA LEU A 158 -27.96 -11.02 -3.98
C LEU A 158 -27.46 -9.69 -4.56
N ILE A 159 -26.18 -9.60 -4.94
CA ILE A 159 -25.60 -8.42 -5.59
C ILE A 159 -26.04 -8.31 -7.05
N THR A 160 -26.21 -9.45 -7.73
CA THR A 160 -26.63 -9.48 -9.14
C THR A 160 -28.15 -9.33 -9.29
N ASP A 161 -28.94 -9.73 -8.30
CA ASP A 161 -30.38 -9.46 -8.26
C ASP A 161 -30.68 -7.97 -7.98
N TYR A 162 -31.62 -7.41 -8.74
CA TYR A 162 -32.01 -6.00 -8.70
C TYR A 162 -32.82 -5.64 -7.43
N LYS A 163 -33.39 -6.64 -6.74
CA LYS A 163 -34.18 -6.47 -5.49
C LYS A 163 -33.33 -6.69 -4.23
N THR A 164 -32.18 -6.01 -4.14
CA THR A 164 -31.25 -6.19 -3.03
C THR A 164 -31.86 -5.75 -1.69
N ASP A 165 -32.13 -6.71 -0.78
CA ASP A 165 -32.33 -6.39 0.64
C ASP A 165 -30.96 -6.02 1.24
N ARG A 166 -30.77 -4.72 1.48
CA ARG A 166 -29.53 -4.16 2.03
C ARG A 166 -29.13 -4.83 3.35
N ASN A 167 -30.09 -5.15 4.21
CA ASN A 167 -29.80 -5.72 5.52
C ASN A 167 -29.33 -7.17 5.40
N LEU A 168 -29.96 -7.94 4.50
CA LEU A 168 -29.55 -9.31 4.21
C LEU A 168 -28.12 -9.36 3.66
N LEU A 169 -27.78 -8.48 2.71
CA LEU A 169 -26.44 -8.41 2.14
C LEU A 169 -25.36 -8.07 3.18
N ILE A 170 -25.65 -7.09 4.05
CA ILE A 170 -24.74 -6.70 5.14
C ILE A 170 -24.56 -7.85 6.14
N ASN A 171 -25.63 -8.59 6.46
CA ASN A 171 -25.56 -9.72 7.37
C ASN A 171 -24.73 -10.86 6.79
N LYS A 172 -24.91 -11.19 5.50
CA LYS A 172 -24.11 -12.20 4.79
C LYS A 172 -22.63 -11.82 4.70
N ASP A 173 -22.32 -10.54 4.48
CA ASP A 173 -20.94 -10.05 4.50
C ASP A 173 -20.29 -10.19 5.87
N LYS A 174 -21.04 -9.89 6.95
CA LYS A 174 -20.58 -10.11 8.33
C LYS A 174 -20.38 -11.59 8.65
N GLU A 175 -21.28 -12.45 8.20
CA GLU A 175 -21.18 -13.92 8.34
C GLU A 175 -19.90 -14.44 7.68
N LEU A 176 -19.65 -14.03 6.43
CA LEU A 176 -18.43 -14.36 5.69
C LEU A 176 -17.16 -13.89 6.42
N ALA A 177 -17.17 -12.64 6.92
CA ALA A 177 -16.04 -12.08 7.64
C ALA A 177 -15.79 -12.82 8.97
N MET A 178 -16.85 -13.23 9.68
CA MET A 178 -16.74 -13.98 10.93
C MET A 178 -16.19 -15.39 10.70
N SER A 179 -16.70 -16.13 9.70
CA SER A 179 -16.19 -17.46 9.32
C SER A 179 -14.70 -17.41 9.00
N ARG A 180 -14.26 -16.42 8.19
CA ARG A 180 -12.83 -16.23 7.88
C ARG A 180 -11.98 -15.84 9.10
N LYS A 181 -12.53 -15.02 9.99
CA LYS A 181 -11.82 -14.58 11.22
C LYS A 181 -11.61 -15.72 12.21
N GLN A 182 -12.45 -16.75 12.19
CA GLN A 182 -12.26 -17.93 13.05
C GLN A 182 -10.91 -18.61 12.81
N LEU A 183 -10.47 -18.72 11.55
CA LEU A 183 -9.15 -19.27 11.22
C LEU A 183 -8.00 -18.42 11.76
N GLU A 184 -8.16 -17.10 11.76
CA GLU A 184 -7.16 -16.20 12.31
C GLU A 184 -7.05 -16.33 13.81
N ILE A 185 -8.18 -16.40 14.52
CA ILE A 185 -8.21 -16.56 15.98
C ILE A 185 -7.56 -17.89 16.38
N ASP A 186 -7.93 -19.00 15.73
CA ASP A 186 -7.36 -20.32 16.00
C ASP A 186 -5.84 -20.37 15.76
N ALA A 187 -5.36 -19.69 14.70
CA ALA A 187 -3.93 -19.60 14.43
C ALA A 187 -3.19 -18.82 15.53
N LEU A 188 -3.75 -17.67 15.95
CA LEU A 188 -3.17 -16.83 17.00
C LEU A 188 -3.13 -17.55 18.35
N ASP A 189 -4.22 -18.25 18.71
CA ASP A 189 -4.30 -19.03 19.95
C ASP A 189 -3.31 -20.22 19.95
N SER A 190 -3.01 -20.76 18.77
CA SER A 190 -2.01 -21.82 18.57
C SER A 190 -0.57 -21.31 18.54
N GLY A 191 -0.36 -19.98 18.66
CA GLY A 191 0.96 -19.35 18.75
C GLY A 191 1.50 -18.80 17.42
N PHE A 192 0.66 -18.64 16.40
CA PHE A 192 1.05 -17.91 15.19
C PHE A 192 1.29 -16.42 15.51
N ALA A 193 2.37 -15.85 14.97
CA ALA A 193 2.68 -14.43 15.11
C ALA A 193 2.66 -13.74 13.74
N TYR A 194 1.80 -12.73 13.61
CA TYR A 194 1.78 -11.92 12.40
C TYR A 194 3.08 -11.14 12.22
N GLN A 195 3.73 -11.34 11.08
CA GLN A 195 4.77 -10.44 10.61
C GLN A 195 4.17 -9.19 9.94
N ARG A 196 3.06 -9.37 9.22
CA ARG A 196 2.34 -8.31 8.50
C ARG A 196 0.83 -8.58 8.47
N PRO A 197 -0.01 -7.53 8.52
CA PRO A 197 -1.46 -7.68 8.47
C PRO A 197 -1.95 -8.17 7.10
N GLU A 198 -3.09 -8.85 7.07
CA GLU A 198 -3.73 -9.36 5.84
C GLU A 198 -3.96 -8.26 4.79
N THR A 199 -4.29 -7.04 5.23
CA THR A 199 -4.60 -5.90 4.36
C THR A 199 -3.49 -5.55 3.38
N ASP A 200 -2.23 -5.81 3.75
CA ASP A 200 -1.06 -5.52 2.93
C ASP A 200 -0.97 -6.43 1.70
N PHE A 201 -1.62 -7.60 1.74
CA PHE A 201 -1.56 -8.62 0.70
C PHE A 201 -2.72 -8.56 -0.29
N ILE A 202 -3.78 -7.77 -0.03
CA ILE A 202 -4.99 -7.71 -0.88
C ILE A 202 -4.65 -7.28 -2.32
N PHE A 203 -3.87 -6.21 -2.45
CA PHE A 203 -3.46 -5.70 -3.77
C PHE A 203 -2.47 -6.64 -4.46
N LEU A 204 -1.53 -7.22 -3.71
CA LEU A 204 -0.58 -8.19 -4.25
C LEU A 204 -1.29 -9.45 -4.75
N HIS A 205 -2.27 -9.95 -4.00
CA HIS A 205 -3.08 -11.09 -4.41
C HIS A 205 -3.82 -10.80 -5.73
N PHE A 206 -4.36 -9.59 -5.90
CA PHE A 206 -4.98 -9.19 -7.17
C PHE A 206 -3.97 -9.26 -8.33
N ILE A 207 -2.78 -8.67 -8.12
CA ILE A 207 -1.70 -8.68 -9.12
C ILE A 207 -1.32 -10.11 -9.52
N LEU A 208 -1.10 -11.00 -8.55
CA LEU A 208 -0.57 -12.34 -8.80
C LEU A 208 -1.59 -13.28 -9.44
N ASN A 209 -2.88 -13.14 -9.11
CA ASN A 209 -3.90 -14.13 -9.51
C ASN A 209 -4.81 -13.66 -10.65
N TYR A 210 -4.92 -12.35 -10.90
CA TYR A 210 -5.87 -11.81 -11.87
C TYR A 210 -5.24 -11.03 -13.01
N LEU A 211 -3.95 -10.66 -12.95
CA LEU A 211 -3.30 -10.04 -14.10
C LEU A 211 -2.77 -11.11 -15.08
N PRO A 212 -2.74 -10.80 -16.40
CA PRO A 212 -2.22 -11.74 -17.38
C PRO A 212 -0.73 -12.00 -17.18
N GLN A 213 -0.31 -13.20 -17.60
CA GLN A 213 1.08 -13.62 -17.58
C GLN A 213 1.93 -12.62 -18.39
N GLY A 214 3.09 -12.24 -17.85
CA GLY A 214 3.91 -11.13 -18.36
C GLY A 214 3.68 -9.82 -17.62
N LEU A 215 2.42 -9.38 -17.44
CA LEU A 215 2.14 -8.18 -16.64
C LEU A 215 2.42 -8.40 -15.15
N ILE A 216 2.24 -9.63 -14.65
CA ILE A 216 2.63 -9.99 -13.28
C ILE A 216 4.10 -9.68 -13.03
N GLY A 217 4.99 -10.17 -13.91
CA GLY A 217 6.43 -9.94 -13.82
C GLY A 217 6.78 -8.45 -13.92
N LEU A 218 6.12 -7.72 -14.83
CA LEU A 218 6.24 -6.28 -14.93
C LEU A 218 5.85 -5.60 -13.61
N MET A 219 4.70 -5.91 -13.03
CA MET A 219 4.24 -5.31 -11.76
C MET A 219 5.20 -5.59 -10.62
N ILE A 220 5.70 -6.81 -10.48
CA ILE A 220 6.70 -7.15 -9.47
C ILE A 220 7.96 -6.31 -9.67
N ALA A 221 8.44 -6.16 -10.91
CA ALA A 221 9.59 -5.31 -11.21
C ALA A 221 9.32 -3.83 -10.86
N LEU A 222 8.12 -3.30 -11.12
CA LEU A 222 7.74 -1.93 -10.74
C LEU A 222 7.73 -1.73 -9.22
N ILE A 223 7.22 -2.71 -8.47
CA ILE A 223 7.19 -2.69 -6.99
C ILE A 223 8.61 -2.72 -6.42
N LEU A 224 9.46 -3.62 -6.93
CA LEU A 224 10.86 -3.70 -6.52
C LEU A 224 11.62 -2.42 -6.88
N SER A 225 11.39 -1.86 -8.07
CA SER A 225 11.98 -0.57 -8.48
C SER A 225 11.53 0.58 -7.57
N ALA A 226 10.26 0.59 -7.14
CA ALA A 226 9.74 1.56 -6.18
C ALA A 226 10.47 1.49 -4.83
N ALA A 227 10.58 0.27 -4.26
CA ALA A 227 11.25 0.04 -2.99
C ALA A 227 12.76 0.34 -3.06
N MET A 228 13.42 0.00 -4.18
CA MET A 228 14.82 0.34 -4.42
C MET A 228 15.04 1.85 -4.52
N SER A 229 14.08 2.59 -5.10
CA SER A 229 14.21 4.04 -5.25
C SER A 229 14.13 4.80 -3.92
N SER A 230 13.35 4.34 -2.94
CA SER A 230 13.28 4.97 -1.61
C SER A 230 14.51 4.61 -0.77
N THR A 231 14.84 3.32 -0.70
CA THR A 231 16.00 2.81 0.06
C THR A 231 17.32 3.41 -0.41
N SER A 232 17.52 3.51 -1.74
CA SER A 232 18.72 4.15 -2.31
C SER A 232 18.84 5.62 -1.89
N ALA A 233 17.73 6.35 -1.84
CA ALA A 233 17.72 7.77 -1.45
C ALA A 233 18.06 7.95 0.04
N GLU A 234 17.53 7.09 0.91
CA GLU A 234 17.81 7.08 2.35
C GLU A 234 19.28 6.73 2.64
N ILE A 235 19.81 5.68 2.01
CA ILE A 235 21.22 5.27 2.17
C ILE A 235 22.17 6.38 1.67
N SER A 236 21.82 7.03 0.55
CA SER A 236 22.62 8.14 0.01
C SER A 236 22.58 9.36 0.94
N ALA A 237 21.42 9.67 1.52
CA ALA A 237 21.27 10.74 2.50
C ALA A 237 22.08 10.45 3.77
N LEU A 238 22.01 9.23 4.29
CA LEU A 238 22.80 8.79 5.44
C LEU A 238 24.30 8.93 5.17
N SER A 239 24.79 8.40 4.04
CA SER A 239 26.20 8.51 3.65
C SER A 239 26.64 9.98 3.54
N ALA A 240 25.82 10.84 2.95
CA ALA A 240 26.14 12.27 2.83
C ALA A 240 26.26 12.97 4.18
N ILE A 241 25.29 12.76 5.08
CA ILE A 241 25.31 13.34 6.44
C ILE A 241 26.51 12.81 7.22
N THR A 242 26.74 11.50 7.21
CA THR A 242 27.88 10.91 7.92
C THR A 242 29.21 11.40 7.38
N THR A 243 29.35 11.58 6.06
CA THR A 243 30.59 12.06 5.46
C THR A 243 30.83 13.54 5.78
N ILE A 244 29.85 14.41 5.53
CA ILE A 244 30.03 15.86 5.60
C ILE A 244 29.92 16.35 7.04
N ASP A 245 28.86 15.96 7.76
CA ASP A 245 28.53 16.53 9.06
C ASP A 245 29.26 15.85 10.22
N ILE A 246 29.68 14.60 10.04
CA ILE A 246 30.41 13.84 11.06
C ILE A 246 31.90 13.71 10.70
N TYR A 247 32.22 13.02 9.61
CA TYR A 247 33.60 12.68 9.26
C TYR A 247 34.45 13.92 8.94
N LYS A 248 34.01 14.79 8.01
CA LYS A 248 34.76 16.01 7.67
C LYS A 248 34.78 17.02 8.81
N ARG A 249 33.71 17.09 9.60
CA ARG A 249 33.60 18.06 10.70
C ARG A 249 34.48 17.70 11.90
N PHE A 250 34.54 16.41 12.28
CA PHE A 250 35.18 15.99 13.52
C PHE A 250 36.49 15.21 13.34
N ILE A 251 36.66 14.46 12.24
CA ILE A 251 37.80 13.55 12.05
C ILE A 251 38.83 14.17 11.09
N GLN A 252 38.41 14.48 9.85
CA GLN A 252 39.31 14.93 8.79
C GLN A 252 38.98 16.36 8.36
N LYS A 253 39.63 17.33 9.00
CA LYS A 253 39.39 18.77 8.78
C LYS A 253 40.05 19.32 7.53
N GLU A 254 41.09 18.67 7.03
CA GLU A 254 41.76 19.04 5.77
C GLU A 254 41.04 18.44 4.56
N ASN A 255 40.86 19.25 3.52
CA ASN A 255 40.19 18.81 2.30
C ASN A 255 41.06 17.82 1.53
N ASN A 256 40.64 16.55 1.51
CA ASN A 256 41.19 15.53 0.63
C ASN A 256 40.06 14.79 -0.07
N ASP A 257 39.78 15.21 -1.31
CA ASP A 257 38.65 14.72 -2.10
C ASP A 257 38.70 13.20 -2.32
N LYS A 258 39.90 12.61 -2.43
CA LYS A 258 40.04 11.16 -2.64
C LYS A 258 39.62 10.36 -1.41
N THR A 259 39.99 10.81 -0.21
CA THR A 259 39.60 10.16 1.04
C THR A 259 38.12 10.40 1.33
N ASP A 260 37.58 11.57 1.01
CA ASP A 260 36.16 11.88 1.20
C ASP A 260 35.25 10.97 0.38
N VAL A 261 35.60 10.74 -0.90
CA VAL A 261 34.87 9.82 -1.77
C VAL A 261 34.99 8.37 -1.29
N LEU A 262 36.19 7.95 -0.83
CA LEU A 262 36.38 6.60 -0.30
C LEU A 262 35.52 6.37 0.95
N MET A 263 35.51 7.34 1.89
CA MET A 263 34.74 7.25 3.12
C MET A 263 33.24 7.28 2.85
N SER A 264 32.77 8.12 1.93
CA SER A 264 31.36 8.10 1.51
C SER A 264 30.94 6.73 0.98
N ARG A 265 31.78 6.06 0.18
CA ARG A 265 31.49 4.68 -0.30
C ARG A 265 31.45 3.67 0.84
N ILE A 266 32.34 3.78 1.82
CA ILE A 266 32.35 2.93 3.02
C ILE A 266 31.06 3.14 3.84
N PHE A 267 30.65 4.39 4.05
CA PHE A 267 29.41 4.69 4.77
C PHE A 267 28.16 4.22 4.00
N THR A 268 28.16 4.29 2.67
CA THR A 268 27.10 3.69 1.85
C THR A 268 27.05 2.18 2.06
N LEU A 269 28.19 1.47 2.04
CA LEU A 269 28.24 0.03 2.28
C LEU A 269 27.75 -0.33 3.69
N PHE A 270 28.17 0.44 4.70
CA PHE A 270 27.69 0.29 6.07
C PHE A 270 26.18 0.50 6.17
N GLY A 271 25.64 1.55 5.53
CA GLY A 271 24.20 1.81 5.48
C GLY A 271 23.42 0.66 4.83
N VAL A 272 23.95 0.07 3.76
CA VAL A 272 23.36 -1.14 3.15
C VAL A 272 23.35 -2.29 4.16
N LEU A 273 24.48 -2.60 4.79
CA LEU A 273 24.57 -3.72 5.74
C LEU A 273 23.65 -3.53 6.95
N TYR A 274 23.57 -2.31 7.47
CA TYR A 274 22.71 -1.97 8.60
C TYR A 274 21.22 -2.17 8.29
N GLN A 275 20.80 -1.92 7.06
CA GLN A 275 19.40 -2.10 6.63
C GLN A 275 18.95 -3.58 6.65
N TYR A 276 19.88 -4.54 6.59
CA TYR A 276 19.59 -5.98 6.56
C TYR A 276 19.81 -6.71 7.90
N LEU A 277 20.25 -5.99 8.94
CA LEU A 277 20.41 -6.49 10.31
C LEU A 277 19.15 -6.21 11.13
#